data_AF-A0A3P6KX96-F1
#
_entry.id   AF-A0A3P6KX96-F1
#
_cell.length_a   1.000
_cell.length_b   1.000
_cell.length_c   1.000
_cell.angle_alpha   90.00
_cell.angle_beta   90.00
_cell.angle_gamma   90.00
#
_symmetry.space_group_name_H-M   'P 1'
#
loop_
_entity.id
_entity.type
_entity.pdbx_description
1 polymer ?
#
loop_
_entity_poly.entity_id
_entity_poly.type
_entity_poly.pdbx_seq_one_letter_code
_entity_poly.pdbx_strand_id
1 'polypeptide(L)'
;MQENDLHEKQIILLTGNDSEREAQIEQQLRELTLLPLNIKHMSVKAFLQTGAPRGAARRGAALIIAPYTMPLPLFSPPLIYTDLTLTTHQQEQIRKMLESA
;
A
#
# COMPACT_ATOMS: atom_id res chain seq x y z
N MET A 1 -31.71 -6.21 -2.78
CA MET A 1 -30.70 -5.13 -2.85
C MET A 1 -29.48 -5.66 -2.15
N GLN A 2 -28.62 -6.37 -2.88
CA GLN A 2 -27.62 -7.23 -2.27
C GLN A 2 -26.26 -6.53 -2.30
N GLU A 3 -25.76 -6.31 -1.09
CA GLU A 3 -24.37 -6.10 -0.69
C GLU A 3 -23.66 -4.91 -1.34
N ASN A 4 -23.59 -3.85 -0.53
CA ASN A 4 -22.63 -2.77 -0.64
C ASN A 4 -21.22 -3.40 -0.55
N ASP A 5 -20.70 -3.94 -1.66
CA ASP A 5 -19.27 -4.18 -1.88
C ASP A 5 -18.63 -2.79 -1.88
N LEU A 6 -18.52 -2.21 -0.69
CA LEU A 6 -17.72 -1.06 -0.40
C LEU A 6 -16.31 -1.56 -0.66
N HIS A 7 -15.84 -1.46 -1.91
CA HIS A 7 -14.60 -2.04 -2.38
C HIS A 7 -13.45 -1.57 -1.50
N GLU A 8 -13.15 -2.32 -0.44
CA GLU A 8 -12.11 -1.99 0.53
C GLU A 8 -10.80 -1.90 -0.22
N LYS A 9 -10.14 -0.75 -0.16
CA LYS A 9 -8.89 -0.59 -0.87
C LYS A 9 -7.81 -1.36 -0.12
N GLN A 10 -7.20 -2.32 -0.80
CA GLN A 10 -6.08 -3.09 -0.28
C GLN A 10 -4.79 -2.27 -0.44
N ILE A 11 -4.09 -2.04 0.66
CA ILE A 11 -2.74 -1.49 0.65
C ILE A 11 -1.80 -2.52 1.28
N ILE A 12 -0.62 -2.68 0.71
CA ILE A 12 0.43 -3.52 1.26
C ILE A 12 1.56 -2.59 1.69
N LEU A 13 1.77 -2.47 2.99
CA LEU A 13 2.90 -1.76 3.56
C LEU A 13 4.05 -2.74 3.73
N LEU A 14 5.17 -2.45 3.05
CA LEU A 14 6.37 -3.27 3.19
C LEU A 14 7.07 -2.96 4.50
N THR A 15 7.35 -3.99 5.29
CA THR A 15 8.00 -3.89 6.60
C THR A 15 9.42 -4.46 6.60
N GLY A 16 10.23 -4.01 7.55
CA GLY A 16 11.65 -4.29 7.63
C GLY A 16 12.17 -4.08 9.06
N ASN A 17 13.06 -3.11 9.23
CA ASN A 17 13.80 -2.90 10.48
C ASN A 17 13.40 -1.63 11.24
N ASP A 18 12.46 -0.84 10.71
CA ASP A 18 12.09 0.49 11.20
C ASP A 18 10.56 0.56 11.42
N SER A 19 10.12 -0.03 12.52
CA SER A 19 8.69 -0.12 12.87
C SER A 19 8.06 1.24 13.20
N GLU A 20 8.84 2.21 13.67
CA GLU A 20 8.33 3.56 13.92
C GLU A 20 7.95 4.25 12.61
N ARG A 21 8.84 4.19 11.60
CA ARG A 21 8.57 4.70 10.26
C ARG A 21 7.36 4.01 9.62
N GLU A 22 7.28 2.69 9.74
CA GLU A 22 6.15 1.91 9.23
C GLU A 22 4.83 2.36 9.86
N ALA A 23 4.80 2.53 11.18
CA ALA A 23 3.61 3.02 11.89
C ALA A 23 3.23 4.46 11.46
N GLN A 24 4.21 5.35 11.28
CA GLN A 24 3.95 6.71 10.81
C GLN A 24 3.35 6.72 9.40
N ILE A 25 3.90 5.93 8.47
CA ILE A 25 3.37 5.81 7.12
C ILE A 25 1.97 5.21 7.14
N GLU A 26 1.73 4.19 7.97
CA GLU A 26 0.39 3.61 8.12
C GLU A 26 -0.63 4.66 8.59
N GLN A 27 -0.27 5.43 9.63
CA GLN A 27 -1.12 6.48 10.16
C GLN A 27 -1.42 7.54 9.10
N GLN A 28 -0.41 7.99 8.36
CA GLN A 28 -0.60 8.92 7.25
C GLN A 28 -1.59 8.35 6.21
N LEU A 29 -1.42 7.10 5.77
CA LEU A 29 -2.32 6.46 4.79
C LEU A 29 -3.77 6.46 5.25
N ARG A 30 -4.02 6.15 6.53
CA ARG A 30 -5.37 6.16 7.13
C ARG A 30 -5.97 7.56 7.17
N GLU A 31 -5.16 8.59 7.32
CA GLU A 31 -5.59 9.99 7.30
C GLU A 31 -5.82 10.52 5.88
N LEU A 32 -5.25 9.88 4.84
CA LEU A 32 -5.38 10.35 3.45
C LEU A 32 -6.78 10.22 2.86
N THR A 33 -7.58 9.28 3.34
CA THR A 33 -8.92 9.04 2.82
C THR A 33 -9.88 8.59 3.92
N LEU A 34 -11.14 8.96 3.77
CA LEU A 34 -12.23 8.52 4.63
C LEU A 34 -12.76 7.14 4.22
N LEU A 35 -12.25 6.56 3.13
CA LEU A 35 -12.61 5.23 2.68
C LEU A 35 -11.97 4.16 3.59
N PRO A 36 -12.64 3.01 3.81
CA PRO A 36 -12.05 1.92 4.56
C PRO A 36 -10.82 1.37 3.81
N LEU A 37 -9.65 1.54 4.44
CA LEU A 37 -8.39 1.00 3.98
C LEU A 37 -8.05 -0.29 4.70
N ASN A 38 -7.78 -1.33 3.92
CA ASN A 38 -7.28 -2.59 4.42
C ASN A 38 -5.76 -2.65 4.21
N ILE A 39 -5.01 -2.21 5.23
CA ILE A 39 -3.55 -2.17 5.20
C ILE A 39 -3.00 -3.50 5.71
N LYS A 40 -2.19 -4.16 4.88
CA LYS A 40 -1.49 -5.41 5.21
C LYS A 40 0.00 -5.18 5.30
N HIS A 41 0.58 -5.64 6.39
CA HIS A 41 2.02 -5.67 6.57
C HIS A 41 2.64 -6.90 5.90
N MET A 42 3.67 -6.68 5.10
CA MET A 42 4.44 -7.75 4.47
C MET A 42 5.91 -7.40 4.52
N SER A 43 6.78 -8.32 4.97
CA SER A 43 8.20 -7.99 5.00
C SER A 43 8.76 -7.81 3.58
N VAL A 44 9.70 -6.88 3.41
CA VAL A 44 10.43 -6.69 2.13
C VAL A 44 11.04 -8.00 1.66
N LYS A 45 11.59 -8.80 2.59
CA LYS A 45 12.17 -10.11 2.29
C LYS A 45 11.14 -11.08 1.73
N ALA A 46 9.95 -11.17 2.33
CA ALA A 46 8.88 -12.01 1.81
C ALA A 46 8.41 -11.52 0.43
N PHE A 47 8.23 -10.20 0.28
CA PHE A 47 7.82 -9.60 -0.98
C PHE A 47 8.80 -9.87 -2.12
N LEU A 48 10.11 -9.80 -1.87
CA LEU A 48 11.13 -10.11 -2.89
C LEU A 48 11.16 -11.59 -3.26
N GLN A 49 10.81 -12.50 -2.34
CA GLN A 49 10.80 -13.94 -2.60
C GLN A 49 9.52 -14.41 -3.31
N THR A 50 8.36 -13.91 -2.89
CA THR A 50 7.06 -14.41 -3.35
C THR A 50 6.33 -13.44 -4.27
N GLY A 51 6.78 -12.19 -4.36
CA GLY A 51 6.08 -11.10 -5.04
C GLY A 51 4.85 -10.62 -4.28
N ALA A 52 4.08 -9.75 -4.93
CA ALA A 52 2.82 -9.26 -4.41
C ALA A 52 1.79 -10.41 -4.26
N PRO A 53 1.04 -10.46 -3.15
CA PRO A 53 0.05 -11.50 -2.91
C PRO A 53 -1.06 -11.41 -3.97
N ARG A 54 -1.19 -12.47 -4.78
CA ARG A 54 -2.15 -12.57 -5.90
C ARG A 54 -3.61 -12.33 -5.49
N GLY A 55 -3.95 -12.62 -4.24
CA GLY A 55 -5.29 -12.38 -3.68
C GLY A 55 -5.62 -10.91 -3.38
N ALA A 56 -4.61 -10.05 -3.22
CA ALA A 56 -4.82 -8.63 -2.97
C ALA A 56 -5.34 -7.92 -4.23
N ALA A 57 -4.80 -8.25 -5.40
CA ALA A 57 -5.26 -7.70 -6.69
C ALA A 57 -6.67 -8.15 -7.09
N ARG A 58 -7.17 -9.28 -6.54
CA ARG A 58 -8.53 -9.78 -6.80
C ARG A 58 -9.63 -9.09 -5.98
N ARG A 59 -9.29 -8.42 -4.87
CA ARG A 59 -10.26 -7.72 -3.99
C ARG A 59 -10.28 -6.20 -4.19
N GLY A 60 -9.75 -5.71 -5.31
CA GLY A 60 -9.53 -4.29 -5.56
C GLY A 60 -8.08 -4.03 -5.97
N ALA A 61 -7.79 -2.87 -6.55
CA ALA A 61 -6.43 -2.50 -6.92
C ALA A 61 -5.54 -2.47 -5.66
N ALA A 62 -4.56 -3.38 -5.59
CA ALA A 62 -3.60 -3.41 -4.50
C ALA A 62 -2.52 -2.34 -4.73
N LEU A 63 -2.38 -1.39 -3.80
CA LEU A 63 -1.28 -0.42 -3.80
C LEU A 63 -0.16 -0.90 -2.88
N ILE A 64 1.09 -0.81 -3.31
CA ILE A 64 2.26 -1.20 -2.50
C ILE A 64 3.00 0.05 -2.04
N ILE A 65 3.27 0.16 -0.75
CA ILE A 65 4.10 1.22 -0.17
C ILE A 65 5.42 0.61 0.29
N ALA A 66 6.52 1.09 -0.26
CA ALA A 66 7.86 0.60 0.00
C ALA A 66 8.67 1.68 0.76
N PRO A 67 8.82 1.57 2.09
CA PRO A 67 9.62 2.49 2.90
C PRO A 67 11.14 2.25 2.82
N TYR A 68 11.57 1.30 2.00
CA TYR A 68 12.94 0.82 1.91
C TYR A 68 13.38 0.71 0.46
N THR A 69 14.65 1.01 0.20
CA THR A 69 15.25 0.81 -1.12
C THR A 69 15.32 -0.68 -1.42
N MET A 70 14.70 -1.08 -2.52
CA MET A 70 14.67 -2.48 -2.95
C MET A 70 14.67 -2.57 -4.48
N PRO A 71 15.19 -3.65 -5.06
CA PRO A 71 15.09 -3.87 -6.50
C PRO A 71 13.61 -4.01 -6.88
N LEU A 72 13.17 -3.23 -7.86
CA LEU A 72 11.80 -3.31 -8.35
C LEU A 72 11.58 -4.64 -9.06
N PRO A 73 10.54 -5.42 -8.69
CA PRO A 73 10.19 -6.61 -9.45
C PRO A 73 9.67 -6.21 -10.83
N LEU A 74 9.99 -7.01 -11.84
CA LEU A 74 9.58 -6.79 -13.25
C LEU A 74 8.06 -6.65 -13.44
N PHE A 75 7.27 -7.27 -12.56
CA PHE A 75 5.82 -7.14 -12.53
C PHE A 75 5.36 -6.92 -11.10
N SER A 76 4.86 -5.71 -10.82
CA SER A 76 4.20 -5.41 -9.54
C SER A 76 2.95 -4.57 -9.79
N PRO A 77 1.95 -4.69 -8.89
CA PRO A 77 0.95 -3.63 -8.70
C PRO A 77 1.63 -2.27 -8.50
N PRO A 78 0.91 -1.15 -8.67
CA PRO A 78 1.49 0.17 -8.47
C PRO A 78 2.21 0.26 -7.12
N LEU A 79 3.48 0.68 -7.19
CA LEU A 79 4.39 0.74 -6.05
C LEU A 79 4.83 2.18 -5.85
N ILE A 80 4.73 2.66 -4.62
CA ILE A 80 5.18 3.99 -4.21
C ILE A 80 6.31 3.81 -3.22
N TYR A 81 7.49 4.25 -3.63
CA TYR A 81 8.66 4.33 -2.77
C TYR A 81 8.57 5.57 -1.88
N THR A 82 8.85 5.42 -0.59
CA THR A 82 8.98 6.55 0.35
C THR A 82 10.22 6.34 1.21
N ASP A 83 11.04 7.37 1.38
CA ASP A 83 12.30 7.24 2.12
C ASP A 83 12.11 7.44 3.63
N LEU A 84 11.18 8.30 4.02
CA LEU A 84 10.92 8.68 5.42
C LEU A 84 9.42 8.71 5.69
N THR A 85 8.73 9.73 5.17
CA THR A 85 7.29 9.91 5.27
C THR A 85 6.71 10.15 3.89
N LEU A 86 5.40 9.93 3.73
CA LEU A 86 4.73 10.23 2.47
C LEU A 86 4.78 11.74 2.20
N THR A 87 5.38 12.13 1.09
CA THR A 87 5.40 13.54 0.64
C THR A 87 4.02 13.96 0.15
N THR A 88 3.70 15.25 0.14
CA THR A 88 2.40 15.76 -0.33
C THR A 88 2.04 15.25 -1.73
N HIS A 89 3.01 15.21 -2.64
CA HIS A 89 2.79 14.66 -3.98
C HIS A 89 2.46 13.15 -3.95
N GLN A 90 3.16 12.37 -3.12
CA GLN A 90 2.86 10.95 -2.94
C GLN A 90 1.47 10.75 -2.34
N GLN A 91 1.12 11.54 -1.34
CA GLN A 91 -0.18 11.53 -0.69
C GLN A 91 -1.31 11.81 -1.69
N GLU A 92 -1.19 12.85 -2.51
CA GLU A 92 -2.16 13.16 -3.55
C GLU A 92 -2.27 12.04 -4.60
N GLN A 93 -1.13 11.46 -5.00
CA GLN A 93 -1.12 10.36 -5.96
C GLN A 93 -1.78 9.10 -5.36
N ILE A 94 -1.44 8.72 -4.14
CA ILE A 94 -2.07 7.62 -3.39
C ILE A 94 -3.57 7.84 -3.34
N ARG A 95 -3.98 9.03 -2.89
CA ARG A 95 -5.39 9.40 -2.78
C ARG A 95 -6.12 9.27 -4.12
N LYS A 96 -5.57 9.83 -5.21
CA LYS A 96 -6.13 9.68 -6.56
C LYS A 96 -6.27 8.21 -6.95
N MET A 97 -5.27 7.38 -6.69
CA MET A 97 -5.32 5.95 -7.03
C MET A 97 -6.34 5.17 -6.21
N LEU A 98 -6.53 5.52 -4.94
CA LEU A 98 -7.53 4.92 -4.06
C LEU A 98 -8.95 5.35 -4.47
N GLU A 99 -9.15 6.62 -4.83
CA GLU A 99 -10.46 7.19 -5.19
C GLU A 99 -10.87 6.91 -6.65
N SER A 100 -9.93 6.65 -7.57
CA SER A 100 -10.24 6.50 -9.02
C SER A 100 -10.50 5.07 -9.49
N ALA A 101 -10.46 4.08 -8.60
CA ALA A 101 -10.55 2.65 -8.93
C ALA A 101 -11.86 1.99 -8.51
#